data_AF-A0A1W9STU3-F1
#
_entry.id   AF-A0A1W9STU3-F1
#
_cell.length_a   1.000
_cell.length_b   1.000
_cell.length_c   1.000
_cell.angle_alpha   90.00
_cell.angle_beta   90.00
_cell.angle_gamma   90.00
#
_symmetry.space_group_name_H-M   'P 1'
#
loop_
_entity.id
_entity.type
_entity.pdbx_description
1 polymer ?
#
loop_
_entity_poly.entity_id
_entity_poly.type
_entity_poly.pdbx_seq_one_letter_code
_entity_poly.pdbx_strand_id
1 'polypeptide(L)'
;MKKLSENHIRELQNTIITAQLNYEICWALREKNNRKRYVDTMNEYPNFFCTSIHAHFVATVMALYKLYEKRKDTINLPKLVRTIKAESSIPPHDIATFEKEIEELKPLWVKISILRNNLFGHYSDSIENEMIWEKADLAYNQIKELIEGSKIIFNSIYSKWKKTQHAFNLSATADITNLLEDLGKFNNRL
;
A
#
# COMPACT_ATOMS: atom_id res chain seq x y z
N MET A 1 -6.05 0.59 -29.08
CA MET A 1 -5.90 1.15 -27.73
C MET A 1 -7.07 0.65 -26.89
N LYS A 2 -6.87 0.05 -25.70
CA LYS A 2 -7.99 -0.44 -24.87
C LYS A 2 -8.72 0.75 -24.25
N LYS A 3 -10.04 0.78 -24.36
CA LYS A 3 -10.90 1.77 -23.69
C LYS A 3 -10.79 1.61 -22.17
N LEU A 4 -10.86 2.70 -21.42
CA LEU A 4 -11.00 2.70 -19.99
C LEU A 4 -12.27 1.92 -19.62
N SER A 5 -12.12 0.94 -18.75
CA SER A 5 -13.22 0.14 -18.25
C SER A 5 -13.35 0.36 -16.75
N GLU A 6 -14.57 0.18 -16.23
CA GLU A 6 -14.81 0.17 -14.78
C GLU A 6 -13.95 -0.90 -14.06
N ASN A 7 -13.61 -1.98 -14.75
CA ASN A 7 -12.71 -3.01 -14.23
C ASN A 7 -11.30 -2.47 -13.97
N HIS A 8 -10.76 -1.62 -14.86
CA HIS A 8 -9.44 -1.01 -14.65
C HIS A 8 -9.44 -0.09 -13.41
N ILE A 9 -10.50 0.70 -13.24
CA ILE A 9 -10.66 1.58 -12.06
C ILE A 9 -10.77 0.75 -10.79
N ARG A 10 -11.63 -0.28 -10.80
CA ARG A 10 -11.82 -1.19 -9.67
C ARG A 10 -10.54 -1.91 -9.29
N GLU A 11 -9.73 -2.31 -10.27
CA GLU A 11 -8.43 -2.95 -10.02
C GLU A 11 -7.46 -2.00 -9.29
N LEU A 12 -7.37 -0.74 -9.69
CA LEU A 12 -6.54 0.26 -9.01
C LEU A 12 -7.05 0.55 -7.61
N GLN A 13 -8.36 0.74 -7.46
CA GLN A 13 -9.01 0.92 -6.17
C GLN A 13 -8.69 -0.24 -5.22
N ASN A 14 -8.88 -1.48 -5.66
CA ASN A 14 -8.58 -2.68 -4.88
C ASN A 14 -7.09 -2.77 -4.54
N THR A 15 -6.21 -2.34 -5.45
CA THR A 15 -4.77 -2.33 -5.20
C THR A 15 -4.39 -1.31 -4.12
N ILE A 16 -5.01 -0.12 -4.13
CA ILE A 16 -4.82 0.90 -3.07
C ILE A 16 -5.35 0.39 -1.72
N ILE A 17 -6.55 -0.20 -1.70
CA ILE A 17 -7.13 -0.80 -0.49
C ILE A 17 -6.22 -1.91 0.04
N THR A 18 -5.71 -2.78 -0.84
CA THR A 18 -4.78 -3.86 -0.45
C THR A 18 -3.51 -3.30 0.18
N ALA A 19 -2.91 -2.28 -0.41
CA ALA A 19 -1.73 -1.61 0.14
C ALA A 19 -2.03 -1.04 1.54
N GLN A 20 -3.16 -0.35 1.68
CA GLN A 20 -3.59 0.26 2.94
C GLN A 20 -3.81 -0.78 4.05
N LEU A 21 -4.65 -1.79 3.82
CA LEU A 21 -5.01 -2.76 4.86
C LEU A 21 -3.78 -3.55 5.34
N ASN A 22 -2.91 -3.95 4.42
CA ASN A 22 -1.67 -4.64 4.78
C ASN A 22 -0.69 -3.72 5.51
N TYR A 23 -0.58 -2.46 5.10
CA TYR A 23 0.24 -1.47 5.82
C TYR A 23 -0.25 -1.30 7.25
N GLU A 24 -1.56 -1.14 7.44
CA GLU A 24 -2.17 -0.92 8.75
C GLU A 24 -1.96 -2.11 9.69
N ILE A 25 -2.15 -3.35 9.20
CA ILE A 25 -1.88 -4.56 10.02
C ILE A 25 -0.40 -4.62 10.40
N CYS A 26 0.49 -4.49 9.42
CA CYS A 26 1.94 -4.52 9.68
C CYS A 26 2.35 -3.43 10.67
N TRP A 27 1.84 -2.21 10.50
CA TRP A 27 2.11 -1.09 11.39
C TRP A 27 1.59 -1.35 12.80
N ALA A 28 0.34 -1.77 12.95
CA ALA A 28 -0.26 -2.03 14.25
C ALA A 28 0.48 -3.12 15.03
N LEU A 29 1.00 -4.14 14.34
CA LEU A 29 1.81 -5.21 14.92
C LEU A 29 3.25 -4.79 15.27
N ARG A 30 3.77 -3.71 14.68
CA ARG A 30 5.16 -3.23 14.90
C ARG A 30 5.26 -1.97 15.76
N GLU A 31 4.20 -1.16 15.83
CA GLU A 31 4.18 0.12 16.53
C GLU A 31 4.50 -0.09 18.02
N LYS A 32 5.31 0.81 18.57
CA LYS A 32 5.96 0.61 19.89
C LYS A 32 4.97 0.50 21.03
N ASN A 33 3.89 1.28 21.02
CA ASN A 33 2.89 1.25 22.09
C ASN A 33 2.06 -0.03 22.02
N ASN A 34 1.65 -0.45 20.82
CA ASN A 34 0.95 -1.72 20.61
C ASN A 34 1.85 -2.91 20.96
N ARG A 35 3.11 -2.92 20.52
CA ARG A 35 4.09 -3.95 20.89
C ARG A 35 4.22 -4.07 22.40
N LYS A 36 4.37 -2.96 23.11
CA LYS A 36 4.44 -2.96 24.59
C LYS A 36 3.16 -3.50 25.23
N ARG A 37 1.99 -3.14 24.68
CA ARG A 37 0.68 -3.52 25.24
C ARG A 37 0.36 -4.99 25.03
N TYR A 38 0.77 -5.58 23.92
CA TYR A 38 0.38 -6.94 23.51
C TYR A 38 1.56 -7.91 23.39
N VAL A 39 2.73 -7.58 23.95
CA VAL A 39 3.95 -8.40 23.80
C VAL A 39 3.73 -9.85 24.25
N ASP A 40 3.09 -10.05 25.41
CA ASP A 40 2.85 -11.37 25.96
C ASP A 40 1.89 -12.16 25.06
N THR A 41 0.79 -11.53 24.62
CA THR A 41 -0.16 -12.14 23.67
C THR A 41 0.50 -12.54 22.35
N MET A 42 1.41 -11.71 21.84
CA MET A 42 2.15 -12.03 20.61
C MET A 42 3.18 -13.14 20.83
N ASN A 43 3.78 -13.21 22.01
CA ASN A 43 4.78 -14.21 22.36
C ASN A 43 4.20 -15.61 22.56
N GLU A 44 2.88 -15.74 22.77
CA GLU A 44 2.20 -17.05 22.74
C GLU A 44 2.16 -17.66 21.33
N TYR A 45 2.20 -16.83 20.28
CA TYR A 45 2.15 -17.27 18.88
C TYR A 45 3.28 -16.63 18.04
N PRO A 46 4.55 -16.77 18.43
CA PRO A 46 5.64 -15.94 17.92
C PRO A 46 5.88 -16.15 16.41
N ASN A 47 5.80 -17.39 15.95
CA ASN A 47 5.97 -17.72 14.53
C ASN A 47 4.83 -17.16 13.67
N PHE A 48 3.60 -17.19 14.17
CA PHE A 48 2.44 -16.62 13.46
C PHE A 48 2.61 -15.11 13.31
N PHE A 49 2.90 -14.39 14.40
CA PHE A 49 3.02 -12.93 14.34
C PHE A 49 4.25 -12.46 13.58
N CYS A 50 5.41 -13.12 13.73
CA CYS A 50 6.60 -12.80 12.95
C CYS A 50 6.35 -12.98 11.43
N THR A 51 5.77 -14.12 11.04
CA THR A 51 5.43 -14.39 9.64
C THR A 51 4.35 -13.44 9.12
N SER A 52 3.36 -13.08 9.94
CA SER A 52 2.29 -12.15 9.54
C SER A 52 2.83 -10.75 9.28
N ILE A 53 3.71 -10.24 10.15
CA ILE A 53 4.39 -8.96 9.95
C ILE A 53 5.11 -8.96 8.60
N HIS A 54 5.85 -10.04 8.29
CA HIS A 54 6.50 -10.18 7.00
C HIS A 54 5.53 -10.14 5.83
N ALA A 55 4.52 -11.00 5.86
CA ALA A 55 3.58 -11.20 4.78
C ALA A 55 2.85 -9.91 4.44
N HIS A 56 2.37 -9.19 5.46
CA HIS A 56 1.71 -7.91 5.29
C HIS A 56 2.65 -6.82 4.77
N PHE A 57 3.91 -6.80 5.23
CA PHE A 57 4.89 -5.87 4.67
C PHE A 57 5.15 -6.13 3.17
N VAL A 58 5.40 -7.38 2.79
CA VAL A 58 5.64 -7.77 1.39
C VAL A 58 4.41 -7.47 0.53
N ALA A 59 3.21 -7.79 1.02
CA ALA A 59 1.96 -7.49 0.32
C ALA A 59 1.79 -5.98 0.08
N THR A 60 2.14 -5.14 1.06
CA THR A 60 2.13 -3.68 0.93
C THR A 60 3.07 -3.21 -0.18
N VAL A 61 4.33 -3.67 -0.15
CA VAL A 61 5.35 -3.30 -1.14
C VAL A 61 4.93 -3.75 -2.55
N MET A 62 4.40 -4.96 -2.69
CA MET A 62 3.95 -5.49 -3.98
C MET A 62 2.76 -4.71 -4.54
N ALA A 63 1.78 -4.36 -3.71
CA ALA A 63 0.63 -3.56 -4.12
C ALA A 63 1.05 -2.14 -4.56
N LEU A 64 1.92 -1.48 -3.79
CA LEU A 64 2.45 -0.15 -4.14
C LEU A 64 3.32 -0.20 -5.39
N TYR A 65 4.16 -1.22 -5.54
CA TYR A 65 4.94 -1.41 -6.76
C TYR A 65 4.02 -1.52 -7.99
N LYS A 66 2.97 -2.35 -7.91
CA LYS A 66 1.98 -2.52 -8.99
C LYS A 66 1.30 -1.21 -9.39
N LEU A 67 1.06 -0.28 -8.45
CA LEU A 67 0.39 1.00 -8.72
C LEU A 67 1.19 1.94 -9.63
N TYR A 68 2.53 1.84 -9.64
CA TYR A 68 3.42 2.79 -10.30
C TYR A 68 4.37 2.16 -11.33
N GLU A 69 4.41 0.84 -11.42
CA GLU A 69 5.28 0.15 -12.35
C GLU A 69 4.91 0.43 -13.82
N LYS A 70 5.90 0.35 -14.72
CA LYS A 70 5.78 0.85 -16.12
C LYS A 70 5.55 -0.25 -17.16
N ARG A 71 5.33 -1.49 -16.74
CA ARG A 71 5.03 -2.59 -17.65
C ARG A 71 3.72 -2.31 -18.37
N LYS A 72 3.67 -2.76 -19.62
CA LYS A 72 2.57 -2.48 -20.54
C LYS A 72 1.36 -3.37 -20.31
N ASP A 73 1.54 -4.50 -19.62
CA ASP A 73 0.54 -5.55 -19.40
C ASP A 73 -0.28 -5.39 -18.12
N THR A 74 0.09 -4.47 -17.22
CA THR A 74 -0.64 -4.21 -15.97
C THR A 74 -1.45 -2.92 -16.02
N ILE A 75 -2.39 -2.76 -15.10
CA ILE A 75 -3.11 -1.50 -14.88
C ILE A 75 -2.46 -0.77 -13.71
N ASN A 76 -1.92 0.42 -13.99
CA ASN A 76 -1.21 1.29 -13.05
C ASN A 76 -1.67 2.75 -13.24
N LEU A 77 -1.38 3.63 -12.27
CA LEU A 77 -1.81 5.04 -12.29
C LEU A 77 -1.28 5.80 -13.53
N PRO A 78 0.02 5.70 -13.91
CA PRO A 78 0.51 6.37 -15.12
C PRO A 78 -0.22 5.91 -16.40
N LYS A 79 -0.51 4.61 -16.52
CA LYS A 79 -1.24 4.07 -17.67
C LYS A 79 -2.70 4.51 -17.68
N LEU A 80 -3.33 4.64 -16.51
CA LEU A 80 -4.69 5.19 -16.40
C LEU A 80 -4.74 6.61 -17.00
N VAL A 81 -3.83 7.49 -16.58
CA VAL A 81 -3.76 8.86 -17.07
C VAL A 81 -3.53 8.90 -18.59
N ARG A 82 -2.61 8.09 -19.12
CA ARG A 82 -2.40 7.96 -20.58
C ARG A 82 -3.64 7.49 -21.32
N THR A 83 -4.39 6.55 -20.76
CA THR A 83 -5.61 6.00 -21.37
C THR A 83 -6.68 7.08 -21.47
N ILE A 84 -6.92 7.82 -20.39
CA ILE A 84 -7.91 8.89 -20.35
C ILE A 84 -7.51 10.06 -21.27
N LYS A 85 -6.22 10.43 -21.28
CA LYS A 85 -5.67 11.45 -22.18
C LYS A 85 -5.94 11.12 -23.65
N ALA A 86 -5.76 9.86 -24.02
CA ALA A 86 -5.93 9.42 -25.40
C ALA A 86 -7.40 9.23 -25.81
N GLU A 87 -8.33 9.17 -24.85
CA GLU A 87 -9.77 9.18 -25.10
C GLU A 87 -10.37 10.58 -25.16
N SER A 88 -9.61 11.62 -24.81
CA SER A 88 -10.09 13.00 -24.68
C SER A 88 -11.29 13.15 -23.73
N SER A 89 -11.43 12.23 -22.77
CA SER A 89 -12.56 12.17 -21.82
C SER A 89 -12.46 13.22 -20.70
N ILE A 90 -11.27 13.79 -20.48
CA ILE A 90 -10.97 14.77 -19.42
C ILE A 90 -10.18 15.94 -20.04
N PRO A 91 -10.41 17.19 -19.64
CA PRO A 91 -9.67 18.35 -20.15
C PRO A 91 -8.14 18.23 -19.99
N PRO A 92 -7.34 18.77 -20.94
CA PRO A 92 -5.88 18.69 -20.87
C PRO A 92 -5.25 19.28 -19.59
N HIS A 93 -5.87 20.32 -19.02
CA HIS A 93 -5.36 20.93 -17.78
C HIS A 93 -5.49 19.98 -16.57
N ASP A 94 -6.59 19.24 -16.46
CA ASP A 94 -6.79 18.24 -15.41
C ASP A 94 -5.81 17.07 -15.58
N ILE A 95 -5.57 16.64 -16.82
CA ILE A 95 -4.55 15.62 -17.12
C ILE A 95 -3.15 16.08 -16.68
N ALA A 96 -2.78 17.31 -16.97
CA ALA A 96 -1.49 17.87 -16.56
C ALA A 96 -1.34 17.91 -15.03
N THR A 97 -2.42 18.22 -14.31
CA THR A 97 -2.45 18.14 -12.83
C THR A 97 -2.18 16.72 -12.35
N PHE A 98 -2.85 15.71 -12.91
CA PHE A 98 -2.62 14.31 -12.50
C PHE A 98 -1.19 13.84 -12.82
N GLU A 99 -0.65 14.21 -13.98
CA GLU A 99 0.74 13.89 -14.35
C GLU A 99 1.72 14.52 -13.36
N LYS A 100 1.48 15.75 -12.90
CA LYS A 100 2.27 16.43 -11.89
C LYS A 100 2.20 15.73 -10.53
N GLU A 101 1.00 15.44 -10.02
CA GLU A 101 0.81 14.76 -8.72
C GLU A 101 1.49 13.37 -8.71
N ILE A 102 1.44 12.63 -9.82
CA ILE A 102 2.14 11.34 -9.95
C ILE A 102 3.66 11.53 -9.92
N GLU A 103 4.19 12.57 -10.55
CA GLU A 103 5.62 12.86 -10.57
C GLU A 103 6.12 13.33 -9.18
N GLU A 104 5.30 14.04 -8.40
CA GLU A 104 5.60 14.41 -7.01
C GLU A 104 5.79 13.18 -6.11
N LEU A 105 5.04 12.10 -6.33
CA LEU A 105 5.18 10.84 -5.59
C LEU A 105 6.33 9.94 -6.09
N LYS A 106 7.02 10.32 -7.16
CA LYS A 106 8.10 9.53 -7.77
C LYS A 106 9.25 9.18 -6.85
N PRO A 107 9.78 10.08 -6.02
CA PRO A 107 10.82 9.72 -5.08
C PRO A 107 10.42 8.53 -4.19
N LEU A 108 9.14 8.46 -3.78
CA LEU A 108 8.64 7.40 -2.91
C LEU A 108 8.46 6.07 -3.64
N TRP A 109 7.83 6.04 -4.82
CA TRP A 109 7.60 4.77 -5.52
C TRP A 109 8.89 4.20 -6.15
N VAL A 110 9.91 5.03 -6.42
CA VAL A 110 11.26 4.55 -6.78
C VAL A 110 11.88 3.79 -5.61
N LYS A 111 11.78 4.31 -4.38
CA LYS A 111 12.23 3.60 -3.17
C LYS A 111 11.50 2.27 -2.97
N ILE A 112 10.18 2.23 -3.19
CA ILE A 112 9.40 0.98 -3.21
C ILE A 112 9.92 0.00 -4.27
N SER A 113 10.31 0.47 -5.45
CA SER A 113 10.85 -0.37 -6.52
C SER A 113 12.20 -0.99 -6.14
N ILE A 114 13.08 -0.20 -5.51
CA ILE A 114 14.36 -0.67 -4.96
C ILE A 114 14.11 -1.71 -3.87
N LEU A 115 13.21 -1.40 -2.93
CA LEU A 115 12.83 -2.28 -1.84
C LEU A 115 12.31 -3.63 -2.35
N ARG A 116 11.39 -3.62 -3.33
CA ARG A 116 10.87 -4.83 -3.97
C ARG A 116 12.00 -5.64 -4.60
N ASN A 117 12.87 -5.00 -5.38
CA ASN A 117 13.96 -5.71 -6.05
C ASN A 117 14.91 -6.36 -5.04
N ASN A 118 15.20 -5.70 -3.92
CA ASN A 118 16.06 -6.26 -2.88
C ASN A 118 15.38 -7.38 -2.08
N LEU A 119 14.10 -7.22 -1.73
CA LEU A 119 13.32 -8.24 -1.00
C LEU A 119 13.27 -9.58 -1.75
N PHE A 120 13.17 -9.55 -3.08
CA PHE A 120 13.09 -10.77 -3.90
C PHE A 120 14.40 -11.16 -4.58
N GLY A 121 15.34 -10.24 -4.75
CA GLY A 121 16.64 -10.48 -5.40
C GLY A 121 17.71 -11.04 -4.46
N HIS A 122 17.55 -10.87 -3.15
CA HIS A 122 18.47 -11.32 -2.12
C HIS A 122 17.74 -12.10 -1.02
N TYR A 123 16.99 -13.13 -1.41
CA TYR A 123 16.26 -14.02 -0.49
C TYR A 123 17.22 -14.94 0.30
N SER A 124 18.12 -14.33 1.05
CA SER A 124 18.97 -14.97 2.06
C SER A 124 18.80 -14.17 3.35
N ASP A 125 18.00 -14.73 4.25
CA ASP A 125 17.88 -14.43 5.68
C ASP A 125 17.29 -13.05 6.08
N SER A 126 16.07 -13.16 6.61
CA SER A 126 15.29 -12.24 7.47
C SER A 126 15.06 -10.76 7.03
N ILE A 127 13.84 -10.27 7.26
CA ILE A 127 13.42 -8.86 7.09
C ILE A 127 14.13 -7.93 8.10
N GLU A 128 14.74 -8.52 9.12
CA GLU A 128 15.64 -7.85 10.05
C GLU A 128 16.96 -7.44 9.40
N ASN A 129 17.17 -7.72 8.12
CA ASN A 129 18.18 -7.02 7.35
C ASN A 129 17.87 -5.51 7.35
N GLU A 130 18.34 -4.80 8.38
CA GLU A 130 18.44 -3.34 8.44
C GLU A 130 19.03 -2.82 7.14
N MET A 131 19.95 -3.58 6.54
CA MET A 131 20.52 -3.34 5.21
C MET A 131 19.49 -3.16 4.08
N ILE A 132 18.33 -3.82 4.09
CA ILE A 132 17.30 -3.65 3.05
C ILE A 132 16.60 -2.29 3.22
N TRP A 133 16.33 -1.89 4.46
CA TRP A 133 15.74 -0.60 4.78
C TRP A 133 16.71 0.56 4.56
N GLU A 134 17.97 0.38 4.94
CA GLU A 134 19.06 1.33 4.65
C GLU A 134 19.25 1.52 3.15
N LYS A 135 19.29 0.43 2.36
CA LYS A 135 19.41 0.51 0.89
C LYS A 135 18.23 1.19 0.21
N ALA A 136 17.03 1.01 0.75
CA ALA A 136 15.82 1.65 0.21
C ALA A 136 15.66 3.10 0.70
N ASP A 137 16.37 3.50 1.76
CA ASP A 137 16.22 4.79 2.44
C ASP A 137 14.74 5.15 2.67
N LEU A 138 13.92 4.17 3.06
CA LEU A 138 12.47 4.33 3.13
C LEU A 138 11.97 4.23 4.56
N ALA A 139 11.43 5.34 5.07
CA ALA A 139 10.80 5.37 6.38
C ALA A 139 9.34 4.86 6.30
N TYR A 140 8.83 4.31 7.40
CA TYR A 140 7.46 3.76 7.46
C TYR A 140 6.37 4.81 7.19
N ASN A 141 6.58 6.06 7.59
CA ASN A 141 5.67 7.16 7.30
C ASN A 141 5.64 7.51 5.80
N GLN A 142 6.74 7.32 5.07
CA GLN A 142 6.79 7.54 3.63
C GLN A 142 5.97 6.50 2.85
N ILE A 143 5.83 5.28 3.37
CA ILE A 143 4.89 4.28 2.82
C ILE A 143 3.45 4.79 2.96
N LYS A 144 3.10 5.32 4.14
CA LYS A 144 1.79 5.93 4.38
C LYS A 144 1.53 7.11 3.46
N GLU A 145 2.52 8.00 3.32
CA GLU A 145 2.45 9.15 2.42
C GLU A 145 2.17 8.72 0.97
N LEU A 146 2.83 7.68 0.49
CA LEU A 146 2.57 7.13 -0.85
C LEU A 146 1.15 6.55 -0.98
N ILE A 147 0.65 5.86 0.05
CA ILE A 147 -0.73 5.34 0.08
C ILE A 147 -1.74 6.48 0.02
N GLU A 148 -1.60 7.50 0.87
CA GLU A 148 -2.51 8.64 0.91
C GLU A 148 -2.44 9.47 -0.38
N GLY A 149 -1.25 9.72 -0.91
CA GLY A 149 -1.07 10.35 -2.22
C GLY A 149 -1.73 9.55 -3.35
N SER A 150 -1.64 8.22 -3.32
CA SER A 150 -2.32 7.35 -4.29
C SER A 150 -3.85 7.49 -4.22
N LYS A 151 -4.43 7.56 -3.01
CA LYS A 151 -5.87 7.76 -2.80
C LYS A 151 -6.34 9.11 -3.35
N ILE A 152 -5.58 10.17 -3.09
CA ILE A 152 -5.88 11.53 -3.55
C ILE A 152 -5.88 11.55 -5.08
N ILE A 153 -4.81 11.08 -5.73
CA ILE A 153 -4.71 11.02 -7.19
C ILE A 153 -5.85 10.19 -7.78
N PHE A 154 -6.14 9.02 -7.20
CA PHE A 154 -7.23 8.16 -7.65
C PHE A 154 -8.58 8.90 -7.59
N ASN A 155 -8.90 9.56 -6.47
CA ASN A 155 -10.16 10.29 -6.32
C ASN A 155 -10.22 11.54 -7.21
N SER A 156 -9.09 12.22 -7.44
CA SER A 156 -9.00 13.33 -8.40
C SER A 156 -9.35 12.85 -9.81
N ILE A 157 -8.77 11.73 -10.26
CA ILE A 157 -9.10 11.13 -11.56
C ILE A 157 -10.55 10.65 -11.62
N TYR A 158 -10.98 9.90 -10.61
CA TYR A 158 -12.30 9.27 -10.57
C TYR A 158 -13.43 10.30 -10.53
N SER A 159 -13.25 11.39 -9.77
CA SER A 159 -14.23 12.48 -9.71
C SER A 159 -14.37 13.22 -11.03
N LYS A 160 -13.29 13.42 -11.77
CA LYS A 160 -13.37 14.02 -13.11
C LYS A 160 -13.99 13.07 -14.14
N TRP A 161 -13.82 11.76 -13.97
CA TRP A 161 -14.38 10.75 -14.88
C TRP A 161 -15.86 10.42 -14.63
N LYS A 162 -16.28 10.25 -13.37
CA LYS A 162 -17.63 9.80 -12.97
C LYS A 162 -18.41 10.78 -12.10
N LYS A 163 -17.84 11.95 -11.78
CA LYS A 163 -18.45 12.97 -10.90
C LYS A 163 -18.79 12.43 -9.50
N THR A 164 -18.00 11.46 -9.02
CA THR A 164 -18.14 10.85 -7.69
C THR A 164 -16.76 10.52 -7.10
N GLN A 165 -16.70 10.24 -5.80
CA GLN A 165 -15.47 9.88 -5.09
C GLN A 165 -15.64 8.53 -4.40
N HIS A 166 -14.55 7.78 -4.28
CA HIS A 166 -14.53 6.60 -3.44
C HIS A 166 -14.11 6.98 -2.01
N ALA A 167 -14.96 6.65 -1.05
CA ALA A 167 -14.61 6.73 0.36
C ALA A 167 -13.69 5.55 0.71
N PHE A 168 -12.39 5.80 0.84
CA PHE A 168 -11.41 4.84 1.37
C PHE A 168 -11.57 4.70 2.88
N ASN A 169 -12.73 4.18 3.32
CA ASN A 169 -13.13 4.09 4.72
C ASN A 169 -12.81 2.73 5.37
N LEU A 170 -12.32 1.76 4.59
CA LEU A 170 -11.84 0.49 5.12
C LEU A 170 -10.55 0.72 5.92
N SER A 171 -10.49 0.13 7.12
CA SER A 171 -9.31 0.13 7.96
C SER A 171 -9.21 -1.20 8.69
N ALA A 172 -8.02 -1.78 8.73
CA ALA A 172 -7.72 -3.00 9.48
C ALA A 172 -7.23 -2.71 10.91
N THR A 173 -7.04 -1.43 11.26
CA THR A 173 -6.45 -1.04 12.56
C THR A 173 -7.33 -1.45 13.74
N ALA A 174 -8.65 -1.28 13.63
CA ALA A 174 -9.58 -1.71 14.68
C ALA A 174 -9.61 -3.23 14.79
N ASP A 175 -9.69 -3.94 13.65
CA ASP A 175 -9.77 -5.40 13.61
C ASP A 175 -8.56 -6.08 14.25
N ILE A 176 -7.33 -5.61 13.93
CA ILE A 176 -6.12 -6.17 14.51
C ILE A 176 -5.99 -5.86 16.01
N THR A 177 -6.46 -4.68 16.44
CA THR A 177 -6.47 -4.31 17.85
C THR A 177 -7.44 -5.19 18.64
N ASN A 178 -8.67 -5.37 18.12
CA ASN A 178 -9.67 -6.25 18.73
C ASN A 178 -9.18 -7.69 18.79
N LEU A 179 -8.55 -8.19 17.72
CA LEU A 179 -7.94 -9.53 17.69
C LEU A 179 -6.93 -9.72 18.82
N LEU A 180 -6.00 -8.76 19.00
CA LEU A 180 -4.99 -8.84 20.06
C LEU A 180 -5.62 -8.74 21.45
N GLU A 181 -6.63 -7.89 21.64
CA GLU A 181 -7.35 -7.80 22.91
C GLU A 181 -8.09 -9.08 23.26
N ASP A 182 -8.75 -9.71 22.30
CA ASP A 182 -9.52 -10.93 22.53
C ASP A 182 -8.62 -12.14 22.76
N LEU A 183 -7.50 -12.24 22.04
CA LEU A 183 -6.47 -13.25 22.32
C LEU A 183 -5.86 -13.07 23.72
N GLY A 184 -5.57 -11.83 24.12
CA GLY A 184 -5.04 -11.54 25.46
C GLY A 184 -6.03 -11.90 26.57
N LYS A 185 -7.33 -11.62 26.37
CA LYS A 185 -8.39 -12.03 27.30
C LYS A 185 -8.53 -13.56 27.39
N PHE A 186 -8.36 -14.26 26.27
CA PHE A 186 -8.46 -15.72 26.23
C PHE A 186 -7.29 -16.37 26.99
N ASN A 187 -6.06 -15.90 26.77
CA ASN A 187 -4.86 -16.46 27.41
C ASN A 187 -4.86 -16.25 28.93
N ASN A 188 -5.43 -15.15 29.43
CA ASN A 188 -5.55 -14.87 30.88
C ASN A 188 -6.66 -15.67 31.58
N ARG A 189 -7.42 -16.50 30.88
CA ARG A 189 -8.52 -17.33 31.43
C ARG A 189 -8.16 -18.81 31.59
N LEU A 190 -6.96 -19.21 31.15
CA LEU A 190 -6.41 -20.56 31.29
C LEU A 190 -5.43 -20.60 32.46
#